data_AF-A0A6A8QD35-F1
#
_entry.id   AF-A0A6A8QD35-F1
#
_cell.length_a   1.000
_cell.length_b   1.000
_cell.length_c   1.000
_cell.angle_alpha   90.00
_cell.angle_beta   90.00
_cell.angle_gamma   90.00
#
_symmetry.space_group_name_H-M   'P 1'
#
loop_
_entity.id
_entity.type
_entity.pdbx_description
1 polymer ?
#
loop_
_entity_poly.entity_id
_entity_poly.type
_entity_poly.pdbx_seq_one_letter_code
_entity_poly.pdbx_strand_id
1 'polypeptide(L)' 'MPRPADGSSLTIEEVAPQKFSLRVTVDNESFDCGFYISRAAADQAGRLFLARKAAERDGRRKRPRRKI' A
#
# COMPACT_ATOMS: atom_id res chain seq x y z
N MET A 1 6.56 -19.87 -17.27
CA MET A 1 6.89 -18.46 -17.00
C MET A 1 5.87 -17.91 -16.03
N PRO A 2 6.19 -17.58 -14.77
CA PRO A 2 5.24 -16.87 -13.90
C PRO A 2 5.17 -15.42 -14.38
N ARG A 3 3.95 -14.92 -14.61
CA ARG A 3 3.71 -13.49 -14.89
C ARG A 3 4.26 -12.68 -13.72
N PRO A 4 4.91 -11.52 -13.95
CA PRO A 4 5.24 -10.64 -12.84
C PRO A 4 3.91 -10.25 -12.20
N ALA A 5 3.67 -10.73 -10.98
CA ALA A 5 2.59 -10.24 -10.15
C ALA A 5 2.73 -8.72 -10.14
N ASP A 6 1.68 -8.00 -10.54
CA ASP A 6 1.59 -6.55 -10.49
C ASP A 6 2.24 -6.06 -9.18
N GLY A 7 3.41 -5.43 -9.33
CA GLY A 7 4.55 -5.47 -8.40
C GLY A 7 4.31 -4.79 -7.06
N SER A 8 3.36 -5.30 -6.29
CA SER A 8 3.02 -4.82 -4.97
C SER A 8 2.82 -5.98 -4.00
N SER A 9 3.56 -5.96 -2.90
CA SER A 9 3.47 -6.95 -1.83
C SER A 9 3.22 -6.28 -0.48
N LEU A 10 2.42 -6.94 0.34
CA LEU A 10 2.07 -6.49 1.68
C LEU A 10 2.73 -7.45 2.67
N THR A 11 3.64 -6.94 3.48
CA THR A 11 4.31 -7.68 4.55
C THR A 11 3.82 -7.16 5.88
N ILE A 12 3.16 -8.01 6.66
CA ILE A 12 2.69 -7.68 8.01
C ILE A 12 3.47 -8.56 8.99
N GLU A 13 4.23 -7.95 9.88
CA GLU A 13 4.98 -8.66 10.93
C GLU A 13 4.40 -8.33 12.29
N GLU A 14 4.26 -9.34 13.15
CA GLU A 14 3.89 -9.13 14.54
C GLU A 14 5.17 -8.87 15.35
N VAL A 15 5.34 -7.64 15.81
CA VAL A 15 6.53 -7.21 16.57
C VAL A 15 6.33 -7.30 18.08
N ALA A 16 5.08 -7.36 18.53
CA ALA A 16 4.70 -7.56 19.93
C ALA A 16 3.24 -8.07 19.99
N PRO A 17 2.78 -8.61 21.13
CA PRO A 17 1.38 -9.01 21.26
C PRO A 17 0.48 -7.80 21.01
N GLN A 18 -0.43 -7.92 20.03
CA GLN A 18 -1.32 -6.84 19.57
C GLN A 18 -0.61 -5.65 18.91
N LYS A 19 0.63 -5.83 18.43
CA LYS A 19 1.38 -4.81 17.68
C LYS A 19 1.93 -5.39 16.40
N PHE A 20 1.36 -4.95 15.28
CA PHE A 20 1.69 -5.40 13.93
C PHE A 20 2.38 -4.27 13.16
N SER A 21 3.59 -4.48 12.66
CA SER A 21 4.20 -3.56 11.69
C SER A 21 3.68 -3.89 10.29
N LEU A 22 3.36 -2.86 9.52
CA LEU A 22 2.98 -2.99 8.12
C LEU A 22 4.08 -2.40 7.24
N ARG A 23 4.60 -3.23 6.34
CA ARG A 23 5.50 -2.83 5.26
C ARG A 23 4.85 -3.13 3.93
N VAL A 24 4.72 -2.11 3.10
CA VAL A 24 4.12 -2.22 1.77
C VAL A 24 5.21 -2.01 0.74
N THR A 25 5.48 -2.99 -0.11
CA THR A 25 6.42 -2.83 -1.21
C THR A 25 5.63 -2.59 -2.50
N VAL A 26 5.99 -1.55 -3.25
CA VAL A 26 5.34 -1.16 -4.52
C VAL A 26 6.42 -0.78 -5.53
N ASP A 27 6.41 -1.39 -6.71
CA ASP A 27 7.37 -1.11 -7.78
C ASP A 27 8.84 -1.14 -7.28
N ASN A 28 9.16 -2.10 -6.39
CA ASN A 28 10.47 -2.29 -5.74
C ASN A 28 10.84 -1.24 -4.66
N GLU A 29 9.91 -0.34 -4.30
CA GLU A 29 10.04 0.64 -3.22
C GLU A 29 9.29 0.17 -1.99
N SER A 30 9.95 0.14 -0.82
CA SER A 30 9.35 -0.32 0.43
C SER A 30 8.91 0.86 1.29
N PHE A 31 7.65 0.87 1.67
CA PHE A 31 7.04 1.86 2.54
C PHE A 31 6.75 1.26 3.90
N ASP A 32 7.28 1.88 4.95
CA ASP A 32 6.92 1.56 6.32
C ASP A 32 5.68 2.36 6.71
N CYS A 33 4.58 1.67 6.99
CA CYS A 33 3.31 2.29 7.37
C CYS A 33 3.12 2.39 8.90
N GLY A 34 4.15 2.04 9.68
CA GLY A 34 4.12 2.08 11.14
C GLY A 34 3.45 0.87 11.78
N PHE A 35 2.99 1.06 13.03
CA PHE A 35 2.44 0.01 13.88
C PHE A 35 0.92 0.06 13.99
N TYR A 36 0.30 -1.10 13.95
CA TYR A 36 -1.14 -1.32 14.01
C TYR A 36 -1.50 -2.21 15.18
N ILE A 37 -2.70 -1.99 15.74
CA ILE A 37 -3.24 -2.78 16.86
C ILE A 37 -3.74 -4.17 16.42
N SER A 38 -3.93 -4.39 15.12
CA SER A 38 -4.44 -5.65 14.58
C SER A 38 -3.94 -5.89 13.15
N ARG A 39 -3.78 -7.18 12.80
CA ARG A 39 -3.45 -7.62 11.45
C ARG A 39 -4.49 -7.15 10.42
N ALA A 40 -5.77 -7.13 10.78
CA ALA A 40 -6.84 -6.67 9.90
C ALA A 40 -6.72 -5.17 9.58
N ALA A 41 -6.37 -4.35 10.56
CA ALA A 41 -6.12 -2.92 10.34
C ALA A 41 -4.90 -2.69 9.45
N ALA A 42 -3.82 -3.45 9.64
CA ALA A 42 -2.64 -3.42 8.78
C ALA A 42 -3.00 -3.84 7.34
N ASP A 43 -3.77 -4.91 7.16
CA ASP A 43 -4.17 -5.38 5.82
C ASP A 43 -5.07 -4.37 5.10
N GLN A 44 -6.06 -3.79 5.80
CA GLN A 44 -6.90 -2.74 5.25
C GLN A 44 -6.09 -1.50 4.87
N ALA A 45 -5.18 -1.04 5.73
CA ALA A 45 -4.33 0.11 5.45
C ALA A 45 -3.40 -0.16 4.25
N GLY A 46 -2.85 -1.36 4.16
CA GLY A 46 -2.01 -1.81 3.05
C GLY A 46 -2.76 -1.78 1.71
N ARG A 47 -3.95 -2.38 1.67
CA ARG A 47 -4.82 -2.33 0.47
C ARG A 47 -5.18 -0.90 0.08
N LEU A 48 -5.49 -0.04 1.06
CA LEU A 48 -5.82 1.35 0.82
C LEU A 48 -4.61 2.15 0.30
N PHE A 49 -3.42 1.83 0.78
CA PHE A 49 -2.17 2.41 0.29
C PHE A 49 -1.91 2.02 -1.17
N LEU A 50 -2.05 0.74 -1.52
CA LEU A 50 -1.93 0.25 -2.89
C LEU A 50 -2.97 0.89 -3.82
N ALA A 51 -4.23 0.95 -3.38
CA ALA A 51 -5.29 1.60 -4.13
C ALA A 51 -5.02 3.09 -4.33
N ARG A 52 -4.52 3.80 -3.31
CA ARG A 52 -4.11 5.20 -3.42
C ARG A 52 -2.91 5.38 -4.35
N LYS A 53 -1.90 4.51 -4.29
CA LYS A 53 -0.74 4.57 -5.19
C LYS A 53 -1.13 4.31 -6.64
N ALA A 54 -1.99 3.33 -6.89
CA ALA A 54 -2.57 3.09 -8.21
C ALA A 54 -3.38 4.32 -8.68
N ALA A 55 -4.24 4.86 -7.82
CA ALA A 55 -5.03 6.06 -8.11
C ALA A 55 -4.19 7.34 -8.26
N GLU A 56 -3.02 7.45 -7.63
CA GLU A 56 -2.08 8.56 -7.85
C GLU A 56 -1.41 8.44 -9.22
N ARG A 57 -1.01 7.21 -9.60
CA ARG A 57 -0.43 6.89 -10.91
C ARG A 57 -1.42 7.16 -12.04
N ASP A 58 -2.69 6.78 -11.87
CA ASP A 58 -3.79 7.08 -12.79
C ASP A 58 -4.29 8.53 -12.70
N GLY A 59 -4.32 9.12 -11.50
CA GLY A 59 -4.81 10.46 -11.22
C GLY A 59 -3.88 11.56 -11.73
N ARG A 60 -2.55 11.30 -11.80
CA ARG A 60 -1.62 12.17 -12.54
C ARG A 60 -1.96 12.27 -14.03
N ARG A 61 -2.61 11.27 -14.63
CA ARG A 61 -3.09 11.30 -16.02
C ARG A 61 -4.44 12.00 -16.19
N LYS A 62 -5.25 12.16 -15.12
CA LYS A 62 -6.63 12.69 -15.19
C LYS A 62 -6.84 14.01 -14.45
N ARG A 63 -5.90 14.96 -14.53
CA ARG A 63 -6.22 16.37 -14.23
C ARG A 63 -6.39 17.18 -15.52
N PRO A 64 -7.57 17.21 -16.17
CA PRO A 64 -8.01 18.46 -16.75
C PRO A 64 -8.36 19.37 -15.56
N ARG A 65 -7.48 20.32 -15.24
CA ARG A 65 -7.85 21.48 -14.43
C ARG A 65 -9.03 22.14 -15.12
N ARG A 66 -10.25 21.89 -14.63
CA ARG A 66 -11.42 22.65 -15.06
C ARG A 66 -11.24 24.04 -14.47
N LYS A 67 -10.81 24.99 -15.30
CA LYS A 67 -10.81 26.41 -14.97
C LYS A 67 -12.27 26.81 -14.77
N ILE A 68 -12.56 27.39 -13.60
CA ILE A 68 -13.71 28.29 -13.38
C ILE A 68 -13.20 29.68 -13.70
#